data_AF-A0A521IAL1-F1
#
_entry.id   AF-A0A521IAL1-F1
#
_cell.length_a   1.000
_cell.length_b   1.000
_cell.length_c   1.000
_cell.angle_alpha   90.00
_cell.angle_beta   90.00
_cell.angle_gamma   90.00
#
_symmetry.space_group_name_H-M   'P 1'
#
loop_
_entity.id
_entity.type
_entity.pdbx_description
1 polymer ?
#
loop_
_entity_poly.entity_id
_entity_poly.type
_entity_poly.pdbx_seq_one_letter_code
_entity_poly.pdbx_strand_id
1 'polypeptide(L)'
;MGTAFILDLAYAAGVAISPTPVIVVILMLFSPTGRRNAIAYLVGWIIGLVLLGAILFAFLNTALDYLESNSLFSRPVIQILLGIGILVLGWRRWNKVPKTTPEEAMPKWFASVDNMLTKSSDKFTPRRALGLALVMSALSPKNIALMLALFVSISQAGLDARDAFILIFIFILVSSVTIGIPILYAMMKGENAHDALNGWKTWVVLNRGRAVALLLFMLGGIVILNGVISLLEQSTFS
;
A
#
# COMPACT_ATOMS: atom_id res chain seq x y z
N MET A 1 1.96 -3.90 -23.00
CA MET A 1 2.68 -3.10 -22.00
C MET A 1 1.94 -1.82 -21.56
N GLY A 2 1.43 -0.97 -22.47
CA GLY A 2 0.89 0.36 -22.12
C GLY A 2 -0.23 0.42 -21.08
N THR A 3 -1.28 -0.41 -21.23
CA THR A 3 -2.40 -0.47 -20.26
C THR A 3 -1.97 -1.03 -18.91
N ALA A 4 -1.20 -2.12 -18.90
CA ALA A 4 -0.64 -2.73 -17.70
C ALA A 4 0.26 -1.77 -16.92
N PHE A 5 1.05 -0.93 -17.62
CA PHE A 5 1.87 0.11 -16.99
C PHE A 5 1.03 1.20 -16.29
N ILE A 6 -0.07 1.65 -16.90
CA ILE A 6 -0.96 2.64 -16.27
C ILE A 6 -1.61 2.05 -15.01
N LEU A 7 -2.06 0.80 -15.09
CA LEU A 7 -2.63 0.09 -13.94
C LEU A 7 -1.61 -0.13 -12.83
N ASP A 8 -0.37 -0.51 -13.18
CA ASP A 8 0.74 -0.64 -12.25
C ASP A 8 0.95 0.66 -11.44
N LEU A 9 1.04 1.81 -12.13
CA LEU A 9 1.18 3.10 -11.44
C LEU A 9 0.02 3.38 -10.48
N ALA A 10 -1.21 3.03 -10.85
CA ALA A 10 -2.37 3.18 -9.97
C ALA A 10 -2.29 2.25 -8.74
N TYR A 11 -1.93 0.99 -8.94
CA TYR A 11 -1.77 0.03 -7.85
C TYR A 11 -0.64 0.41 -6.90
N ALA A 12 0.51 0.81 -7.46
CA ALA A 12 1.67 1.27 -6.70
C ALA A 12 1.37 2.56 -5.95
N ALA A 13 0.63 3.50 -6.55
CA ALA A 13 0.13 4.68 -5.85
C ALA A 13 -0.81 4.31 -4.69
N GLY A 14 -1.65 3.29 -4.86
CA GLY A 14 -2.48 2.73 -3.80
C GLY A 14 -1.65 2.23 -2.59
N VAL A 15 -0.50 1.62 -2.82
CA VAL A 15 0.46 1.26 -1.76
C VAL A 15 1.17 2.48 -1.21
N ALA A 16 1.62 3.41 -2.05
CA ALA A 16 2.31 4.63 -1.64
C ALA A 16 1.41 5.50 -0.73
N ILE A 17 0.10 5.52 -0.97
CA ILE A 17 -0.93 6.15 -0.11
C ILE A 17 -1.21 5.23 1.10
N SER A 18 -0.17 4.96 1.89
CA SER A 18 -0.25 4.26 3.17
C SER A 18 0.05 5.21 4.33
N PRO A 19 -0.98 5.73 5.02
CA PRO A 19 -0.75 6.65 6.15
C PRO A 19 0.10 6.02 7.26
N THR A 20 -0.08 4.72 7.53
CA THR A 20 0.55 4.04 8.66
C THR A 20 2.09 3.96 8.54
N PRO A 21 2.70 3.38 7.48
CA PRO A 21 4.14 3.41 7.26
C PRO A 21 4.76 4.81 7.28
N VAL A 22 4.06 5.80 6.71
CA VAL A 22 4.53 7.20 6.69
C VAL A 22 4.57 7.79 8.10
N ILE A 23 3.54 7.57 8.92
CA ILE A 23 3.55 7.99 10.32
C ILE A 23 4.69 7.30 11.08
N VAL A 24 4.85 5.98 10.89
CA VAL A 24 5.90 5.19 11.56
C VAL A 24 7.30 5.72 11.23
N VAL A 25 7.60 5.98 9.96
CA VAL A 25 8.93 6.50 9.58
C VAL A 25 9.17 7.90 10.14
N ILE A 26 8.15 8.76 10.17
CA ILE A 26 8.29 10.10 10.77
C ILE A 26 8.53 10.01 12.28
N LEU A 27 7.83 9.13 13.00
CA LEU A 27 8.10 8.89 14.42
C LEU A 27 9.50 8.35 14.66
N MET A 28 9.99 7.45 13.80
CA MET A 28 11.38 6.99 13.87
C MET A 28 12.34 8.15 13.71
N LEU A 29 12.12 9.07 12.76
CA LEU A 29 12.98 10.23 12.52
C LEU A 29 13.07 11.18 13.72
N PHE A 30 12.09 11.18 14.63
CA PHE A 30 12.14 11.93 15.89
C PHE A 30 12.90 11.22 17.01
N SER A 31 13.28 9.95 16.84
CA SER A 31 14.04 9.20 17.85
C SER A 31 15.55 9.52 17.80
N PRO A 32 16.32 9.29 18.91
CA PRO A 32 17.76 9.57 18.96
C PRO A 32 18.60 8.83 17.90
N THR A 33 18.14 7.69 17.41
CA THR A 33 18.79 6.91 16.33
C THR A 33 18.01 6.98 15.01
N GLY A 34 17.20 8.03 14.85
CA GLY A 34 16.09 8.08 13.91
C GLY A 34 16.47 7.89 12.45
N ARG A 35 17.58 8.48 12.00
CA ARG A 35 18.05 8.31 10.61
C ARG A 35 18.39 6.86 10.28
N ARG A 36 19.14 6.19 11.16
CA ARG A 36 19.55 4.78 10.95
C ARG A 36 18.34 3.86 10.95
N ASN A 37 17.41 4.09 11.87
CA ASN A 37 16.18 3.30 11.97
C ASN A 37 15.27 3.54 10.75
N ALA A 38 15.12 4.78 10.31
CA ALA A 38 14.30 5.10 9.15
C ALA A 38 14.87 4.53 7.84
N ILE A 39 16.19 4.56 7.64
CA ILE A 39 16.83 3.90 6.50
C ILE A 39 16.62 2.39 6.56
N ALA A 40 16.83 1.76 7.72
CA ALA A 40 16.59 0.33 7.88
C ALA A 40 15.12 -0.05 7.68
N TYR A 41 14.19 0.83 8.07
CA TYR A 41 12.76 0.69 7.79
C TYR A 41 12.49 0.73 6.28
N LEU A 42 13.05 1.69 5.54
CA LEU A 42 12.90 1.74 4.07
C LEU A 42 13.46 0.49 3.39
N VAL A 43 14.64 0.02 3.82
CA VAL A 43 15.24 -1.22 3.30
C VAL A 43 14.35 -2.42 3.60
N GLY A 44 13.84 -2.55 4.83
CA GLY A 44 12.92 -3.63 5.20
C GLY A 44 11.60 -3.59 4.43
N TRP A 45 11.09 -2.39 4.14
CA TRP A 45 9.90 -2.18 3.32
C TRP A 45 10.11 -2.68 1.88
N ILE A 46 11.22 -2.28 1.26
CA ILE A 46 11.57 -2.71 -0.10
C ILE A 46 11.76 -4.22 -0.13
N ILE A 47 12.52 -4.79 0.81
CA ILE A 47 12.73 -6.24 0.91
C ILE A 47 11.39 -6.97 1.08
N GLY A 48 10.50 -6.50 1.94
CA GLY A 48 9.22 -7.16 2.13
C GLY A 48 8.33 -7.10 0.89
N LEU A 49 8.33 -5.99 0.13
CA LEU A 49 7.65 -5.94 -1.17
C LEU A 49 8.30 -6.85 -2.22
N VAL A 50 9.64 -6.92 -2.27
CA VAL A 50 10.36 -7.86 -3.16
C VAL A 50 10.00 -9.30 -2.83
N LEU A 51 10.01 -9.68 -1.55
CA LEU A 51 9.66 -11.03 -1.11
C LEU A 51 8.20 -11.35 -1.44
N LEU A 52 7.29 -10.41 -1.19
CA LEU A 52 5.89 -10.57 -1.57
C LEU A 52 5.75 -10.79 -3.08
N GLY A 53 6.43 -9.98 -3.90
CA GLY A 53 6.42 -10.11 -5.35
C GLY A 53 6.99 -11.43 -5.83
N ALA A 54 8.12 -11.87 -5.27
CA ALA A 54 8.74 -13.15 -5.60
C ALA A 54 7.85 -14.33 -5.22
N ILE A 55 7.22 -14.29 -4.04
CA ILE A 55 6.26 -15.31 -3.59
C ILE A 55 5.08 -15.35 -4.56
N LEU A 56 4.41 -14.23 -4.80
CA LEU A 56 3.23 -14.20 -5.69
C LEU A 56 3.56 -14.59 -7.12
N PHE A 57 4.72 -14.19 -7.64
CA PHE A 57 5.20 -14.61 -8.96
C PHE A 57 5.42 -16.12 -9.05
N ALA A 58 6.01 -16.73 -8.01
CA ALA A 58 6.21 -18.18 -7.97
C ALA A 58 4.88 -18.97 -7.95
N PHE A 59 3.83 -18.39 -7.36
CA PHE A 59 2.49 -18.98 -7.30
C PHE A 59 1.59 -18.56 -8.47
N LEU A 60 2.06 -17.72 -9.40
CA LEU A 60 1.24 -17.06 -10.41
C LEU A 60 0.48 -18.06 -11.30
N ASN A 61 1.17 -19.10 -11.77
CA ASN A 61 0.58 -20.12 -12.64
C ASN A 61 -0.46 -20.96 -11.89
N THR A 62 -0.21 -21.31 -10.63
CA THR A 62 -1.14 -22.12 -9.82
C THR A 62 -2.33 -21.33 -9.29
N ALA A 63 -2.16 -20.03 -9.02
CA ALA A 63 -3.20 -19.20 -8.43
C ALA A 63 -4.20 -18.69 -9.47
N LEU A 64 -3.74 -18.38 -10.69
CA LEU A 64 -4.61 -17.93 -11.77
C LEU A 64 -5.52 -19.06 -12.27
N ASP A 65 -4.96 -20.26 -12.49
CA ASP A 65 -5.74 -21.45 -12.85
C ASP A 65 -6.83 -21.77 -11.81
N TYR A 66 -6.55 -21.56 -10.52
CA TYR A 66 -7.52 -21.76 -9.44
C TYR A 66 -8.62 -20.68 -9.40
N LEU A 67 -8.26 -19.41 -9.67
CA LEU A 67 -9.21 -18.30 -9.69
C LEU A 67 -10.15 -18.34 -10.92
N GLU A 68 -9.63 -18.77 -12.06
CA GLU A 68 -10.38 -18.96 -13.31
C GLU A 68 -11.29 -20.19 -13.25
N SER A 69 -10.82 -21.32 -12.70
CA SER A 69 -11.56 -22.60 -12.77
C SER A 69 -12.70 -22.78 -11.78
N ASN A 70 -12.81 -21.99 -10.70
CA ASN A 70 -13.73 -22.38 -9.62
C ASN A 70 -14.34 -21.28 -8.72
N SER A 71 -14.22 -19.99 -9.06
CA SER A 71 -14.70 -18.96 -8.14
C SER A 71 -16.09 -18.42 -8.51
N LEU A 72 -17.05 -18.44 -7.57
CA LEU A 72 -18.27 -17.61 -7.65
C LEU A 72 -17.93 -16.13 -7.95
N PHE A 73 -16.71 -15.70 -7.61
CA PHE A 73 -16.15 -14.38 -7.84
C PHE A 73 -15.78 -14.07 -9.31
N SER A 74 -15.73 -15.05 -10.21
CA SER A 74 -15.54 -14.82 -11.65
C SER A 74 -16.83 -14.36 -12.35
N ARG A 75 -17.99 -14.45 -11.68
CA ARG A 75 -19.26 -13.98 -12.25
C ARG A 75 -19.26 -12.45 -12.34
N PRO A 76 -19.47 -11.87 -13.53
CA PRO A 76 -19.44 -10.41 -13.74
C PRO A 76 -20.33 -9.65 -12.76
N VAL A 77 -21.54 -10.16 -12.52
CA VAL A 77 -22.52 -9.58 -11.58
C VAL A 77 -21.99 -9.54 -10.15
N ILE A 78 -21.27 -10.57 -9.70
CA ILE A 78 -20.71 -10.62 -8.34
C ILE A 78 -19.57 -9.60 -8.20
N GLN A 79 -18.73 -9.45 -9.22
CA GLN A 79 -17.68 -8.41 -9.23
C GLN A 79 -18.29 -7.01 -9.15
N ILE A 80 -19.31 -6.71 -9.96
CA ILE A 80 -19.99 -5.41 -9.92
C ILE A 80 -20.57 -5.13 -8.53
N LEU A 81 -21.28 -6.09 -7.92
CA LEU A 81 -21.86 -5.93 -6.59
C LEU A 81 -20.79 -5.73 -5.51
N LEU A 82 -19.69 -6.48 -5.56
CA LEU A 82 -18.56 -6.30 -4.64
C LEU A 82 -17.93 -4.93 -4.79
N GLY A 83 -17.68 -4.50 -6.02
CA GLY A 83 -17.13 -3.18 -6.31
C GLY A 83 -18.04 -2.06 -5.79
N ILE A 84 -19.36 -2.16 -5.98
CA ILE A 84 -20.35 -1.23 -5.38
C ILE A 84 -20.23 -1.22 -3.86
N GLY A 85 -20.16 -2.40 -3.23
CA GLY A 85 -19.97 -2.51 -1.77
C GLY A 85 -18.72 -1.79 -1.29
N ILE A 86 -17.59 -1.96 -1.99
CA ILE A 86 -16.33 -1.26 -1.69
C ILE A 86 -16.48 0.26 -1.86
N LEU A 87 -17.15 0.72 -2.92
CA LEU A 87 -17.44 2.16 -3.12
C LEU A 87 -18.29 2.74 -1.99
N VAL A 88 -19.30 2.01 -1.52
CA VAL A 88 -20.13 2.42 -0.37
C VAL A 88 -19.28 2.54 0.90
N LEU A 89 -18.36 1.60 1.14
CA LEU A 89 -17.40 1.70 2.25
C LEU A 89 -16.50 2.93 2.11
N GLY A 90 -16.00 3.20 0.90
CA GLY A 90 -15.25 4.41 0.57
C GLY A 90 -16.03 5.68 0.88
N TRP A 91 -17.29 5.74 0.43
CA TRP A 91 -18.20 6.88 0.65
C TRP A 91 -18.51 7.10 2.12
N ARG A 92 -18.87 6.03 2.84
CA ARG A 92 -19.04 6.08 4.30
C ARG A 92 -17.78 6.57 5.00
N ARG A 93 -16.60 6.17 4.51
CA ARG A 93 -15.32 6.58 5.09
C ARG A 93 -14.99 8.04 4.79
N TRP A 94 -15.30 8.52 3.59
CA TRP A 94 -15.12 9.90 3.13
C TRP A 94 -16.00 10.88 3.93
N ASN A 95 -17.25 10.51 4.19
CA ASN A 95 -18.22 11.36 4.88
C ASN A 95 -18.17 11.26 6.41
N LYS A 96 -17.28 10.43 6.98
CA LYS A 96 -17.06 10.46 8.43
C LYS A 96 -16.52 11.83 8.80
N VAL A 97 -17.15 12.45 9.80
CA VAL A 97 -16.72 13.74 10.36
C VAL A 97 -15.22 13.69 10.63
N PRO A 98 -14.42 14.55 9.98
CA PRO A 98 -12.99 14.60 10.22
C PRO A 98 -12.72 14.89 11.70
N LYS A 99 -11.71 14.22 12.23
CA LYS A 99 -11.19 14.59 13.54
C LYS A 99 -10.52 15.97 13.44
N THR A 100 -10.71 16.80 14.46
CA THR A 100 -10.20 18.17 14.51
C THR A 100 -8.85 18.27 15.21
N THR A 101 -8.51 17.30 16.07
CA THR A 101 -7.25 17.25 16.80
C THR A 101 -6.46 15.97 16.51
N PRO A 102 -5.11 16.03 16.49
CA PRO A 102 -4.27 14.83 16.34
C PRO A 102 -4.51 13.79 17.44
N GLU A 103 -4.75 14.24 18.68
CA GLU A 103 -5.01 13.37 19.83
C GLU A 103 -6.25 12.49 19.60
N GLU A 104 -7.33 13.06 19.08
CA GLU A 104 -8.55 12.32 18.75
C GLU A 104 -8.41 11.42 17.51
N ALA A 105 -7.55 11.82 16.57
CA ALA A 105 -7.29 11.12 15.32
C ALA A 105 -6.26 9.99 15.48
N MET A 106 -5.53 9.98 16.60
CA MET A 106 -4.42 9.08 16.83
C MET A 106 -4.90 7.61 16.85
N PRO A 107 -4.33 6.72 16.03
CA PRO A 107 -4.67 5.31 16.07
C PRO A 107 -4.25 4.65 17.39
N LYS A 108 -5.01 3.64 17.87
CA LYS A 108 -4.62 2.88 19.09
C LYS A 108 -3.22 2.26 19.01
N TRP A 109 -2.78 1.83 17.83
CA TRP A 109 -1.43 1.28 17.61
C TRP A 109 -0.32 2.32 17.73
N PHE A 110 -0.63 3.61 17.63
CA PHE A 110 0.34 4.69 17.70
C PHE A 110 1.04 4.70 19.06
N ALA A 111 0.29 4.58 20.15
CA ALA A 111 0.86 4.49 21.49
C ALA A 111 1.78 3.28 21.63
N SER A 112 1.47 2.15 20.98
CA SER A 112 2.35 0.97 20.98
C SER A 112 3.67 1.24 20.26
N VAL A 113 3.64 1.88 19.09
CA VAL A 113 4.85 2.24 18.33
C VAL A 113 5.65 3.31 19.05
N ASP A 114 5.01 4.36 19.56
CA ASP A 114 5.65 5.43 20.30
C ASP A 114 6.32 4.91 21.57
N ASN A 115 5.63 4.09 22.37
CA ASN A 115 6.23 3.43 23.54
C ASN A 115 7.38 2.48 23.12
N MET A 116 7.26 1.77 22.00
CA MET A 116 8.33 0.90 21.49
C MET A 116 9.57 1.70 21.08
N LEU A 117 9.39 2.92 20.54
CA LEU A 117 10.47 3.81 20.14
C LEU A 117 11.11 4.55 21.32
N THR A 118 10.33 4.89 22.36
CA THR A 118 10.75 5.80 23.44
C THR A 118 11.05 5.11 24.78
N LYS A 119 10.33 4.03 25.14
CA LYS A 119 10.39 3.40 26.48
C LYS A 119 11.08 2.04 26.54
N SER A 120 11.37 1.40 25.40
CA SER A 120 12.06 0.10 25.44
C SER A 120 13.49 0.31 25.96
N SER A 121 13.80 -0.30 27.11
CA SER A 121 15.14 -0.32 27.72
C SER A 121 16.22 -0.81 26.75
N ASP A 122 15.83 -1.62 25.77
CA ASP A 122 16.57 -1.86 24.55
C ASP A 122 16.25 -0.77 23.51
N LYS A 123 17.19 0.15 23.28
CA LYS A 123 17.11 1.17 22.19
C LYS A 123 16.53 0.54 20.93
N PHE A 124 15.44 1.10 20.39
CA PHE A 124 14.86 0.62 19.13
C PHE A 124 15.95 0.59 18.05
N THR A 125 16.27 -0.62 17.56
CA THR A 125 17.45 -0.85 16.71
C THR A 125 17.08 -0.83 15.23
N PRO A 126 18.05 -0.59 14.33
CA PRO A 126 17.84 -0.72 12.90
C PRO A 126 17.29 -2.10 12.49
N ARG A 127 17.68 -3.17 13.20
CA ARG A 127 17.16 -4.53 12.96
C ARG A 127 15.66 -4.64 13.28
N ARG A 128 15.20 -4.03 14.38
CA ARG A 128 13.77 -3.98 14.71
C ARG A 128 12.98 -3.12 13.72
N ALA A 129 13.56 -2.00 13.26
CA ALA A 129 12.97 -1.16 12.24
C ALA A 129 12.77 -1.90 10.90
N LEU A 130 13.81 -2.63 10.47
CA LEU A 130 13.77 -3.47 9.27
C LEU A 130 12.69 -4.55 9.40
N GLY A 131 12.69 -5.31 10.50
CA GLY A 131 11.71 -6.38 10.72
C GLY A 131 10.28 -5.86 10.75
N LEU A 132 10.04 -4.72 11.41
CA LEU A 132 8.72 -4.07 11.42
C LEU A 132 8.27 -3.71 10.00
N ALA A 133 9.15 -3.09 9.21
CA ALA A 133 8.83 -2.70 7.84
C ALA A 133 8.57 -3.89 6.93
N LEU A 134 9.35 -4.96 7.09
CA LEU A 134 9.18 -6.21 6.35
C LEU A 134 7.80 -6.81 6.61
N VAL A 135 7.41 -6.94 7.88
CA VAL A 135 6.08 -7.44 8.26
C VAL A 135 4.98 -6.53 7.71
N MET A 136 5.13 -5.21 7.87
CA MET A 136 4.13 -4.24 7.39
C MET A 136 4.00 -4.21 5.87
N SER A 137 5.07 -4.46 5.12
CA SER A 137 5.03 -4.45 3.66
C SER A 137 4.56 -5.78 3.08
N ALA A 138 5.12 -6.90 3.54
CA ALA A 138 4.86 -8.23 2.99
C ALA A 138 3.50 -8.80 3.43
N LEU A 139 3.09 -8.53 4.68
CA LEU A 139 1.85 -9.12 5.25
C LEU A 139 0.69 -8.13 5.30
N SER A 140 0.81 -6.95 4.69
CA SER A 140 -0.30 -6.00 4.58
C SER A 140 -1.35 -6.54 3.61
N PRO A 141 -2.60 -6.75 4.05
CA PRO A 141 -3.67 -7.22 3.16
C PRO A 141 -3.86 -6.32 1.94
N LYS A 142 -3.64 -5.01 2.11
CA LYS A 142 -3.68 -4.05 1.00
C LYS A 142 -2.58 -4.30 -0.02
N ASN A 143 -1.35 -4.50 0.46
CA ASN A 143 -0.20 -4.66 -0.43
C ASN A 143 -0.31 -5.98 -1.20
N ILE A 144 -0.75 -7.04 -0.52
CA ILE A 144 -1.05 -8.34 -1.14
C ILE A 144 -2.10 -8.16 -2.24
N ALA A 145 -3.23 -7.52 -1.93
CA ALA A 145 -4.31 -7.31 -2.91
C ALA A 145 -3.86 -6.47 -4.12
N LEU A 146 -3.13 -5.38 -3.91
CA LEU A 146 -2.66 -4.50 -4.99
C LEU A 146 -1.58 -5.17 -5.86
N MET A 147 -0.69 -5.95 -5.26
CA MET A 147 0.32 -6.68 -6.00
C MET A 147 -0.29 -7.87 -6.77
N LEU A 148 -1.29 -8.56 -6.20
CA LEU A 148 -2.09 -9.55 -6.93
C LEU A 148 -2.80 -8.91 -8.14
N ALA A 149 -3.36 -7.71 -8.00
CA ALA A 149 -4.01 -7.01 -9.11
C ALA A 149 -3.01 -6.66 -10.23
N LEU A 150 -1.78 -6.27 -9.87
CA LEU A 150 -0.69 -6.11 -10.84
C LEU A 150 -0.41 -7.42 -11.58
N PHE A 151 -0.29 -8.53 -10.87
CA PHE A 151 -0.05 -9.85 -11.45
C PHE A 151 -1.14 -10.31 -12.42
N VAL A 152 -2.41 -10.06 -12.08
CA VAL A 152 -3.54 -10.29 -12.98
C VAL A 152 -3.40 -9.45 -14.25
N SER A 153 -3.03 -8.17 -14.12
CA SER A 153 -2.84 -7.27 -15.26
C SER A 153 -1.66 -7.70 -16.16
N ILE A 154 -0.57 -8.20 -15.57
CA ILE A 154 0.58 -8.77 -16.29
C ILE A 154 0.13 -9.98 -17.12
N SER A 155 -0.63 -10.89 -16.50
CA SER A 155 -1.15 -12.10 -17.15
C SER A 155 -2.11 -11.78 -18.29
N GLN A 156 -3.09 -10.91 -18.06
CA GLN A 156 -4.08 -10.50 -19.07
C GLN A 156 -3.44 -9.80 -20.26
N ALA A 157 -2.36 -9.06 -20.03
CA ALA A 157 -1.59 -8.40 -21.07
C ALA A 157 -0.62 -9.32 -21.82
N GLY A 158 -0.54 -10.61 -21.43
CA GLY A 158 0.35 -11.60 -22.05
C GLY A 158 1.83 -11.22 -21.99
N LEU A 159 2.24 -10.51 -20.92
CA LEU A 159 3.60 -10.01 -20.79
C LEU A 159 4.58 -11.13 -20.44
N ASP A 160 5.78 -11.05 -20.99
CA ASP A 160 6.85 -11.98 -20.66
C ASP A 160 7.43 -11.70 -19.25
N ALA A 161 8.34 -12.58 -18.81
CA ALA A 161 8.96 -12.46 -17.50
C ALA A 161 9.78 -11.17 -17.33
N ARG A 162 10.32 -10.62 -18.43
CA ARG A 162 11.12 -9.40 -18.41
C ARG A 162 10.24 -8.19 -18.15
N ASP A 163 9.13 -8.07 -18.86
CA ASP A 163 8.16 -6.99 -18.69
C ASP A 163 7.48 -7.08 -17.31
N ALA A 164 7.16 -8.29 -16.85
CA ALA A 164 6.67 -8.51 -15.49
C ALA A 164 7.66 -8.00 -14.43
N PHE A 165 8.94 -8.34 -14.57
CA PHE A 165 9.99 -7.87 -13.66
C PHE A 165 10.11 -6.34 -13.65
N ILE A 166 10.04 -5.69 -14.82
CA ILE A 166 10.09 -4.23 -14.95
C ILE A 166 8.91 -3.59 -14.20
N LEU A 167 7.69 -4.10 -14.38
CA LEU A 167 6.51 -3.58 -13.69
C LEU A 167 6.59 -3.81 -12.17
N ILE A 168 7.02 -4.99 -11.70
CA ILE A 168 7.21 -5.24 -10.27
C ILE A 168 8.26 -4.28 -9.68
N PHE A 169 9.34 -4.01 -10.42
CA PHE A 169 10.36 -3.06 -10.00
C PHE A 169 9.81 -1.64 -9.88
N ILE A 170 9.06 -1.16 -10.88
CA ILE A 170 8.39 0.15 -10.88
C ILE A 170 7.39 0.23 -9.73
N PHE A 171 6.57 -0.81 -9.53
CA PHE A 171 5.63 -0.93 -8.43
C PHE A 171 6.33 -0.68 -7.09
N ILE A 172 7.46 -1.36 -6.84
CA ILE A 172 8.20 -1.27 -5.58
C ILE A 172 8.79 0.13 -5.40
N LEU A 173 9.35 0.72 -6.45
CA LEU A 173 9.90 2.08 -6.41
C LEU A 173 8.82 3.09 -6.04
N VAL A 174 7.72 3.11 -6.80
CA VAL A 174 6.61 4.04 -6.59
C VAL A 174 5.98 3.84 -5.21
N SER A 175 5.76 2.59 -4.80
CA SER A 175 5.23 2.22 -3.48
C SER A 175 6.10 2.72 -2.32
N SER A 176 7.40 2.90 -2.54
CA SER A 176 8.38 3.29 -1.51
C SER A 176 8.59 4.79 -1.42
N VAL A 177 8.12 5.58 -2.40
CA VAL A 177 8.36 7.03 -2.48
C VAL A 177 7.89 7.76 -1.23
N THR A 178 6.69 7.47 -0.72
CA THR A 178 6.12 8.18 0.44
C THR A 178 6.84 7.89 1.75
N ILE A 179 7.61 6.79 1.83
CA ILE A 179 8.50 6.48 2.96
C ILE A 179 9.87 7.11 2.74
N GLY A 180 10.37 7.11 1.50
CA GLY A 180 11.64 7.72 1.14
C GLY A 180 11.66 9.24 1.30
N ILE A 181 10.57 9.93 0.96
CA ILE A 181 10.48 11.40 1.02
C ILE A 181 10.80 11.96 2.42
N PRO A 182 10.16 11.52 3.53
CA PRO A 182 10.51 11.96 4.88
C PRO A 182 11.98 11.70 5.24
N ILE A 183 12.54 10.58 4.81
CA ILE A 183 13.93 10.21 5.08
C ILE A 183 14.89 11.18 4.37
N LEU A 184 14.70 11.37 3.07
CA LEU A 184 15.50 12.29 2.27
C LEU A 184 15.39 13.71 2.81
N TYR A 185 14.18 14.15 3.16
CA TYR A 185 13.95 15.47 3.73
C TYR A 185 14.72 15.67 5.05
N ALA A 186 14.66 14.70 5.97
CA ALA A 186 15.39 14.74 7.23
C ALA A 186 16.91 14.72 7.05
N MET A 187 17.41 14.04 6.01
CA MET A 187 18.83 14.03 5.66
C MET A 187 19.28 15.39 5.12
N MET A 188 18.49 16.01 4.23
CA MET A 188 18.80 17.32 3.65
C MET A 188 18.69 18.48 4.63
N LYS A 189 17.69 18.47 5.51
CA LYS A 189 17.37 19.61 6.39
C LYS A 189 17.98 19.54 7.78
N GLY A 190 18.50 18.38 8.21
CA GLY A 190 19.13 18.29 9.53
C GLY A 190 18.15 18.56 10.67
N GLU A 191 18.60 19.36 11.63
CA GLU A 191 17.83 19.77 12.81
C GLU A 191 16.59 20.61 12.42
N ASN A 192 16.64 21.32 11.30
CA ASN A 192 15.52 22.13 10.79
C ASN A 192 14.38 21.28 10.19
N ALA A 193 14.51 19.95 10.15
CA ALA A 193 13.47 19.08 9.61
C ALA A 193 12.27 18.90 10.56
N HIS A 194 12.46 19.15 11.87
CA HIS A 194 11.54 18.72 12.91
C HIS A 194 10.12 19.27 12.74
N ASP A 195 9.97 20.59 12.59
CA ASP A 195 8.65 21.24 12.53
C ASP A 195 7.87 20.86 11.28
N ALA A 196 8.55 20.81 10.13
CA ALA A 196 7.95 20.39 8.87
C ALA A 196 7.48 18.94 8.92
N LEU A 197 8.31 18.03 9.44
CA LEU A 197 7.94 16.61 9.62
C LEU A 197 6.78 16.45 10.61
N ASN A 198 6.72 17.26 11.66
CA ASN A 198 5.62 17.22 12.61
C ASN A 198 4.31 17.72 11.96
N GLY A 199 4.40 18.76 11.12
CA GLY A 199 3.29 19.21 10.27
C GLY A 199 2.80 18.11 9.32
N TRP A 200 3.72 17.40 8.66
CA TRP A 200 3.38 16.27 7.78
C TRP A 200 2.72 15.13 8.56
N LYS A 201 3.28 14.75 9.72
CA LYS A 201 2.68 13.73 10.62
C LYS A 201 1.24 14.10 10.96
N THR A 202 1.04 15.33 11.42
CA THR A 202 -0.28 15.85 11.80
C THR A 202 -1.25 15.80 10.63
N TRP A 203 -0.84 16.27 9.46
CA TRP A 203 -1.68 16.22 8.27
C TRP A 203 -2.05 14.77 7.89
N VAL A 204 -1.09 13.85 7.91
CA VAL A 204 -1.33 12.43 7.58
C VAL A 204 -2.27 11.77 8.59
N VAL A 205 -2.12 12.07 9.89
CA VAL A 205 -2.99 11.56 10.95
C VAL A 205 -4.42 12.04 10.75
N LEU A 206 -4.62 13.34 10.53
CA LEU A 206 -5.95 13.94 10.34
C LEU A 206 -6.62 13.48 9.04
N ASN A 207 -5.85 13.29 7.97
CA ASN A 207 -6.37 12.89 6.65
C ASN A 207 -6.36 11.39 6.39
N ARG A 208 -5.95 10.56 7.36
CA ARG A 208 -5.90 9.08 7.23
C ARG A 208 -7.22 8.50 6.73
N GLY A 209 -8.36 9.02 7.22
CA GLY A 209 -9.69 8.59 6.77
C GLY A 209 -9.89 8.77 5.27
N ARG A 210 -9.52 9.93 4.75
CA ARG A 210 -9.63 10.29 3.32
C ARG A 210 -8.70 9.45 2.46
N ALA A 211 -7.46 9.22 2.89
CA ALA A 211 -6.52 8.34 2.20
C ALA A 211 -7.07 6.92 2.01
N VAL A 212 -7.68 6.35 3.06
CA VAL A 212 -8.35 5.03 2.97
C VAL A 212 -9.58 5.08 2.07
N ALA A 213 -10.36 6.16 2.12
CA ALA A 213 -11.52 6.31 1.25
C ALA A 213 -11.13 6.37 -0.23
N LEU A 214 -10.09 7.13 -0.60
CA LEU A 214 -9.56 7.19 -1.97
C LEU A 214 -9.11 5.82 -2.47
N LEU A 215 -8.40 5.06 -1.63
CA LEU A 215 -8.00 3.69 -1.94
C LEU A 215 -9.23 2.80 -2.21
N LEU A 216 -10.27 2.90 -1.36
CA LEU A 216 -11.51 2.12 -1.54
C LEU A 216 -12.22 2.53 -2.83
N PHE A 217 -12.29 3.82 -3.15
CA PHE A 217 -12.87 4.27 -4.41
C PHE A 217 -12.11 3.72 -5.62
N MET A 218 -10.78 3.75 -5.59
CA MET A 218 -9.93 3.18 -6.63
C MET A 218 -10.18 1.68 -6.78
N LEU A 219 -10.09 0.91 -5.69
CA LEU A 219 -10.30 -0.54 -5.69
C LEU A 219 -11.71 -0.92 -6.14
N GLY A 220 -12.74 -0.24 -5.62
CA GLY A 220 -14.12 -0.48 -6.03
C GLY A 220 -14.35 -0.19 -7.50
N GLY A 221 -13.78 0.91 -8.02
CA GLY A 221 -13.85 1.26 -9.43
C GLY A 221 -13.20 0.22 -10.34
N ILE A 222 -12.00 -0.26 -10.00
CA ILE A 222 -11.31 -1.33 -10.74
C ILE A 222 -12.14 -2.61 -10.76
N VAL A 223 -12.68 -3.01 -9.61
CA VAL A 223 -13.49 -4.25 -9.51
C VAL A 223 -14.78 -4.14 -10.33
N ILE A 224 -15.45 -2.98 -10.35
CA ILE A 224 -16.61 -2.74 -11.22
C ILE A 224 -16.19 -2.80 -12.69
N LEU A 225 -15.11 -2.13 -13.06
CA LEU A 225 -14.65 -2.07 -14.45
C LEU A 225 -14.37 -3.47 -15.00
N ASN A 226 -13.69 -4.32 -14.23
CA ASN A 226 -13.44 -5.71 -14.60
C ASN A 226 -14.75 -6.48 -14.80
N GLY A 227 -15.71 -6.32 -13.88
CA GLY A 227 -17.03 -6.95 -14.00
C GLY A 227 -17.80 -6.47 -15.23
N VAL A 228 -17.71 -5.19 -15.60
CA VAL A 228 -18.34 -4.67 -16.82
C VAL A 228 -17.69 -5.25 -18.07
N ILE A 229 -16.35 -5.29 -18.12
CA ILE A 229 -15.61 -5.86 -19.26
C ILE A 229 -16.00 -7.32 -19.47
N SER A 230 -15.98 -8.13 -18.42
CA SER A 230 -16.36 -9.55 -18.50
C SER A 230 -17.82 -9.76 -18.91
N LEU A 231 -18.73 -8.83 -18.56
CA LEU A 231 -20.13 -8.89 -18.98
C LEU A 231 -20.29 -8.58 -20.48
N LEU A 232 -19.53 -7.62 -21.00
CA LEU A 232 -19.53 -7.26 -22.42
C LEU A 232 -18.96 -8.39 -23.29
N GLU A 233 -17.88 -9.04 -22.84
CA GLU A 233 -17.31 -10.21 -23.51
C GLU A 233 -18.32 -11.37 -23.57
N GLN A 234 -19.08 -11.64 -22.50
CA GLN A 234 -20.12 -12.68 -22.54
C GLN A 234 -21.24 -12.36 -23.53
N SER A 235 -21.62 -11.08 -23.69
CA SER A 235 -22.69 -10.66 -24.59
C SER A 235 -22.32 -10.65 -26.08
N THR A 236 -21.03 -10.73 -26.41
CA THR A 236 -20.55 -10.71 -27.81
C THR A 236 -20.42 -12.12 -28.42
N PHE A 237 -20.48 -13.17 -27.60
CA PHE A 237 -20.43 -14.57 -28.03
C PHE A 237 -21.78 -15.32 -27.85
N SER A 238 -22.86 -14.59 -27.54
CA SER A 238 -24.24 -15.10 -27.44
C SER A 238 -25.11 -14.54 -28.56
#